data_AF-A0A1V2B9Z8-F1
#
_entry.id   AF-A0A1V2B9Z8-F1
#
_cell.length_a   1.000
_cell.length_b   1.000
_cell.length_c   1.000
_cell.angle_alpha   90.00
_cell.angle_beta   90.00
_cell.angle_gamma   90.00
#
_symmetry.space_group_name_H-M   'P 1'
#
loop_
_entity.id
_entity.type
_entity.pdbx_description
1 polymer ?
#
loop_
_entity_poly.entity_id
_entity_poly.type
_entity_poly.pdbx_seq_one_letter_code
_entity_poly.pdbx_strand_id
1 'polypeptide(L)'
;MFQKGKVMKRFKKQSSSKANEAVTTWIAQAIVNVQFKWSNWMYKKTSRWNKKEQSLFLYLILLVFGGISGLIMYRTITGKTSKDSAGQHSFAGPMTRPGVKKIHDPGNQSQPDTTAFSRFYHYIDSVGTTPAGKKQLDSFFRARPHFIDSVKEAERIIRRNF
;
A
#
# COMPACT_ATOMS: atom_id res chain seq x y z
N MET A 1 47.02 37.31 -15.82
CA MET A 1 46.98 36.79 -14.43
C MET A 1 45.76 35.88 -14.32
N PHE A 2 45.92 34.56 -14.39
CA PHE A 2 44.81 33.59 -14.44
C PHE A 2 44.41 33.13 -13.03
N GLN A 3 43.19 33.44 -12.58
CA GLN A 3 42.60 32.77 -11.41
C GLN A 3 41.83 31.52 -11.86
N LYS A 4 42.39 30.34 -11.55
CA LYS A 4 41.71 29.06 -11.68
C LYS A 4 40.74 28.88 -10.50
N GLY A 5 39.44 28.98 -10.75
CA GLY A 5 38.40 28.60 -9.80
C GLY A 5 38.45 27.10 -9.49
N LYS A 6 38.71 26.75 -8.24
CA LYS A 6 38.80 25.39 -7.72
C LYS A 6 37.37 24.84 -7.51
N VAL A 7 36.91 23.97 -8.40
CA VAL A 7 35.59 23.31 -8.27
C VAL A 7 35.66 22.23 -7.18
N MET A 8 35.11 22.51 -6.01
CA MET A 8 34.94 21.51 -4.94
C MET A 8 33.81 20.54 -5.29
N LYS A 9 34.17 19.29 -5.60
CA LYS A 9 33.21 18.18 -5.77
C LYS A 9 32.69 17.75 -4.39
N ARG A 10 31.42 18.05 -4.09
CA ARG A 10 30.69 17.53 -2.92
C ARG A 10 30.37 16.05 -3.15
N PHE A 11 31.07 15.16 -2.46
CA PHE A 11 30.70 13.74 -2.41
C PHE A 11 29.44 13.57 -1.54
N LYS A 12 28.31 13.22 -2.17
CA LYS A 12 27.05 12.88 -1.48
C LYS A 12 27.15 11.50 -0.83
N LYS A 13 26.78 11.46 0.45
CA LYS A 13 26.73 10.30 1.35
C LYS A 13 25.56 9.38 0.94
N GLN A 14 25.77 8.45 0.00
CA GLN A 14 24.74 7.56 -0.58
C GLN A 14 24.83 6.09 -0.11
N SER A 15 25.37 5.81 1.09
CA SER A 15 25.48 4.42 1.59
C SER A 15 24.35 3.99 2.54
N SER A 16 23.60 4.92 3.15
CA SER A 16 22.64 4.58 4.21
C SER A 16 21.30 4.00 3.72
N SER A 17 20.86 4.27 2.48
CA SER A 17 19.57 3.79 1.97
C SER A 17 19.59 2.31 1.60
N LYS A 18 20.69 1.84 0.99
CA LYS A 18 20.82 0.45 0.53
C LYS A 18 20.90 -0.56 1.67
N ALA A 19 21.53 -0.18 2.79
CA ALA A 19 21.61 -1.03 3.98
C ALA A 19 20.22 -1.23 4.62
N ASN A 20 19.41 -0.17 4.71
CA ASN A 20 18.06 -0.25 5.29
C ASN A 20 17.09 -1.06 4.40
N GLU A 21 17.21 -0.97 3.07
CA GLU A 21 16.44 -1.80 2.14
C GLU A 21 16.81 -3.29 2.24
N ALA A 22 18.10 -3.61 2.37
CA ALA A 22 18.57 -5.00 2.54
C ALA A 22 18.12 -5.62 3.88
N VAL A 23 18.16 -4.86 4.97
CA VAL A 23 17.70 -5.32 6.29
C VAL A 23 16.17 -5.52 6.27
N THR A 24 15.42 -4.59 5.68
CA THR A 24 13.94 -4.69 5.62
C THR A 24 13.49 -5.87 4.77
N THR A 25 14.15 -6.11 3.63
CA THR A 25 13.85 -7.27 2.77
C THR A 25 14.19 -8.59 3.44
N TRP A 26 15.31 -8.68 4.16
CA TRP A 26 15.66 -9.86 4.94
C TRP A 26 14.65 -10.14 6.06
N ILE A 27 14.22 -9.11 6.81
CA ILE A 27 13.20 -9.25 7.86
C ILE A 27 11.88 -9.73 7.26
N ALA A 28 11.43 -9.13 6.16
CA ALA A 28 10.20 -9.54 5.48
C ALA A 28 10.27 -11.02 5.05
N GLN A 29 11.41 -11.44 4.48
CA GLN A 29 11.61 -12.82 4.06
C GLN A 29 11.71 -13.79 5.25
N ALA A 30 12.31 -13.36 6.36
CA ALA A 30 12.35 -14.13 7.60
C ALA A 30 10.94 -14.34 8.18
N ILE A 31 10.10 -13.30 8.17
CA ILE A 31 8.69 -13.39 8.61
C ILE A 31 7.93 -14.40 7.75
N VAL A 32 8.03 -14.31 6.42
CA VAL A 32 7.35 -15.23 5.49
C VAL A 32 7.82 -16.67 5.72
N ASN A 33 9.12 -16.88 5.92
CA ASN A 33 9.68 -18.22 6.20
C ASN A 33 9.18 -18.78 7.53
N VAL A 34 9.07 -17.95 8.57
CA VAL A 34 8.51 -18.36 9.87
C VAL A 34 7.03 -18.69 9.73
N GLN A 35 6.26 -17.87 9.03
CA GLN A 35 4.84 -18.13 8.75
C GLN A 35 4.64 -19.45 8.00
N PHE A 36 5.46 -19.71 6.98
CA PHE A 36 5.40 -20.95 6.21
C PHE A 36 5.81 -22.18 7.04
N LYS A 37 6.87 -22.07 7.85
CA LYS A 37 7.27 -23.15 8.76
C LYS A 37 6.18 -23.43 9.80
N TRP A 38 5.59 -22.38 10.35
CA TRP A 38 4.53 -22.50 11.35
C TRP A 38 3.25 -23.09 10.75
N SER A 39 2.83 -22.65 9.57
CA SER A 39 1.64 -23.20 8.89
C SER A 39 1.84 -24.69 8.56
N ASN A 40 3.03 -25.08 8.10
CA ASN A 40 3.34 -26.48 7.81
C ASN A 40 3.41 -27.33 9.09
N TRP A 41 3.95 -26.78 10.19
CA TRP A 41 3.95 -27.45 11.49
C TRP A 41 2.52 -27.63 12.02
N MET A 42 1.71 -26.57 11.96
CA MET A 42 0.29 -26.60 12.31
C MET A 42 -0.46 -27.64 11.48
N TYR A 43 -0.29 -27.64 10.17
CA TYR A 43 -0.92 -28.62 9.27
C TYR A 43 -0.54 -30.06 9.65
N LYS A 44 0.74 -30.33 9.92
CA LYS A 44 1.21 -31.66 10.35
C LYS A 44 0.64 -32.08 11.71
N LYS A 45 0.41 -31.12 12.62
CA LYS A 45 -0.16 -31.38 13.94
C LYS A 45 -1.67 -31.61 13.84
N THR A 46 -2.38 -30.78 13.09
CA THR A 46 -3.85 -30.81 12.95
C THR A 46 -4.34 -31.92 12.03
N SER A 47 -3.53 -32.41 11.08
CA SER A 47 -3.90 -33.53 10.19
C SER A 47 -4.08 -34.86 10.92
N ARG A 48 -3.50 -35.00 12.11
CA ARG A 48 -3.62 -36.19 12.96
C ARG A 48 -4.73 -36.08 14.00
N TRP A 49 -5.49 -34.99 14.02
CA TRP A 49 -6.49 -34.74 15.06
C TRP A 49 -7.85 -35.29 14.69
N ASN A 50 -8.56 -35.78 15.70
CA ASN A 50 -9.95 -36.17 15.60
C ASN A 50 -10.88 -34.93 15.62
N LYS A 51 -12.11 -35.03 15.11
CA LYS A 51 -13.05 -33.89 14.99
C LYS A 51 -13.32 -33.18 16.34
N LYS A 52 -13.27 -33.92 17.44
CA LYS A 52 -13.42 -33.41 18.81
C LYS A 52 -12.24 -32.53 19.24
N GLU A 53 -11.02 -32.93 18.89
CA GLU A 53 -9.79 -32.19 19.22
C GLU A 53 -9.68 -30.90 18.40
N GLN A 54 -10.09 -30.95 17.13
CA GLN A 54 -10.18 -29.75 16.28
C GLN A 54 -11.19 -28.74 16.85
N SER A 55 -12.36 -29.22 17.32
CA SER A 55 -13.37 -28.36 17.94
C SER A 55 -12.86 -27.75 19.25
N LEU A 56 -12.22 -28.54 20.12
CA LEU A 56 -11.65 -28.04 21.37
C LEU A 56 -10.59 -26.97 21.13
N PHE A 57 -9.72 -27.17 20.14
CA PHE A 57 -8.71 -26.19 19.76
C PHE A 57 -9.32 -24.90 19.23
N LEU A 58 -10.38 -24.98 18.43
CA LEU A 58 -11.12 -23.82 17.97
C LEU A 58 -11.71 -23.03 19.14
N TYR A 59 -12.37 -23.70 20.09
CA TYR A 59 -12.89 -23.04 21.30
C TYR A 59 -11.78 -22.35 22.10
N LEU A 60 -10.61 -22.99 22.22
CA LEU A 60 -9.47 -22.41 22.92
C LEU A 60 -8.95 -21.15 22.20
N ILE A 61 -8.86 -21.17 20.86
CA ILE A 61 -8.51 -19.99 20.07
C ILE A 61 -9.54 -18.87 20.30
N LEU A 62 -10.84 -19.17 20.16
CA LEU A 62 -11.87 -18.16 20.37
C LEU A 62 -11.83 -17.58 21.78
N LEU A 63 -11.57 -18.40 22.79
CA LEU A 63 -11.49 -17.94 24.19
C LEU A 63 -10.27 -17.03 24.41
N VAL A 64 -9.12 -17.38 23.85
CA VAL A 64 -7.91 -16.55 23.96
C VAL A 64 -8.07 -15.24 23.21
N PHE A 65 -8.46 -15.29 21.93
CA PHE A 65 -8.64 -14.07 21.12
C PHE A 65 -9.80 -13.20 21.62
N GLY A 66 -10.91 -13.82 22.00
CA GLY A 66 -12.05 -13.14 22.59
C GLY A 66 -11.72 -12.52 23.95
N GLY A 67 -10.98 -13.25 24.79
CA GLY A 67 -10.52 -12.76 26.10
C GLY A 67 -9.54 -11.59 25.97
N ILE A 68 -8.57 -11.66 25.06
CA ILE A 68 -7.64 -10.57 24.78
C ILE A 68 -8.39 -9.35 24.23
N SER A 69 -9.29 -9.55 23.25
CA SER A 69 -10.10 -8.47 22.66
C SER A 69 -10.98 -7.79 23.72
N GLY A 70 -11.65 -8.58 24.56
CA GLY A 70 -12.46 -8.09 25.67
C GLY A 70 -11.63 -7.35 26.73
N LEU A 71 -10.43 -7.84 27.06
CA LEU A 71 -9.52 -7.18 27.99
C LEU A 71 -9.02 -5.84 27.45
N ILE A 72 -8.68 -5.77 26.16
CA ILE A 72 -8.29 -4.52 25.48
C ILE A 72 -9.47 -3.54 25.51
N MET A 73 -10.66 -3.98 25.09
CA MET A 73 -11.87 -3.17 25.08
C MET A 73 -12.20 -2.63 26.48
N TYR A 74 -12.13 -3.47 27.51
CA TYR A 74 -12.33 -3.09 28.90
C TYR A 74 -11.31 -2.03 29.36
N ARG A 75 -10.03 -2.21 29.03
CA ARG A 75 -8.97 -1.24 29.37
C ARG A 75 -9.10 0.09 28.61
N THR A 76 -9.62 0.07 27.39
CA THR A 76 -9.92 1.28 26.61
C THR A 76 -11.11 2.03 27.20
N ILE A 77 -12.19 1.34 27.55
CA ILE A 77 -13.40 1.97 28.12
C ILE A 77 -13.13 2.52 29.53
N THR A 78 -12.36 1.82 30.35
CA THR A 78 -12.06 2.23 31.74
C THR A 78 -10.95 3.29 31.86
N GLY A 79 -10.40 3.77 30.74
CA GLY A 79 -9.37 4.82 30.73
C GLY A 79 -8.05 4.43 31.40
N LYS A 80 -7.88 3.18 31.83
CA LYS A 80 -6.65 2.62 32.43
C LYS A 80 -5.62 2.24 31.35
N THR A 81 -5.62 2.96 30.24
CA THR A 81 -4.61 2.80 29.20
C THR A 81 -3.39 3.60 29.66
N SER A 82 -2.40 2.91 30.23
CA SER A 82 -1.05 3.49 30.35
C SER A 82 -0.67 4.04 28.97
N LYS A 83 -0.23 5.30 28.91
CA LYS A 83 0.11 5.98 27.64
C LYS A 83 1.10 5.20 26.76
N ASP A 84 1.79 4.20 27.32
CA ASP A 84 2.71 3.30 26.62
C ASP A 84 2.06 2.09 25.93
N SER A 85 0.79 1.76 26.23
CA SER A 85 0.04 0.70 25.52
C SER A 85 -0.79 1.23 24.35
N ALA A 86 -0.78 2.55 24.12
CA ALA A 86 -1.18 3.16 22.86
C ALA A 86 -0.08 3.03 21.79
N GLY A 87 0.71 1.96 21.85
CA GLY A 87 1.47 1.47 20.71
C GLY A 87 0.49 1.04 19.64
N GLN A 88 0.06 2.02 18.84
CA GLN A 88 -0.25 1.89 17.42
C GLN A 88 -0.69 0.47 17.04
N HIS A 89 -1.89 0.07 17.46
CA HIS A 89 -2.67 -0.84 16.64
C HIS A 89 -3.05 -0.03 15.40
N SER A 90 -2.06 0.19 14.52
CA SER A 90 -2.30 0.48 13.12
C SER A 90 -3.12 -0.71 12.67
N PHE A 91 -4.44 -0.53 12.59
CA PHE A 91 -5.22 -1.25 11.61
C PHE A 91 -4.36 -1.26 10.36
N ALA A 92 -3.96 -2.45 9.90
CA ALA A 92 -3.27 -2.57 8.63
C ALA A 92 -4.13 -1.81 7.63
N GLY A 93 -3.68 -0.61 7.24
CA GLY A 93 -4.36 0.17 6.23
C GLY A 93 -4.55 -0.73 5.01
N PRO A 94 -5.60 -0.52 4.20
CA PRO A 94 -5.85 -1.33 3.01
C PRO A 94 -4.53 -1.49 2.26
N MET A 95 -4.11 -2.75 2.11
CA MET A 95 -2.81 -3.15 1.59
C MET A 95 -2.40 -2.22 0.45
N THR A 96 -1.48 -1.29 0.73
CA THR A 96 -1.01 -0.38 -0.31
C THR A 96 -0.38 -1.23 -1.39
N ARG A 97 -1.04 -1.25 -2.54
CA ARG A 97 -0.57 -1.81 -3.82
C ARG A 97 0.95 -1.57 -3.91
N PRO A 98 1.78 -2.60 -4.20
CA PRO A 98 3.22 -2.46 -4.20
C PRO A 98 3.59 -1.22 -4.99
N GLY A 99 4.20 -0.25 -4.30
CA GLY A 99 4.52 1.04 -4.86
C GLY A 99 5.35 0.81 -6.12
N VAL A 100 4.82 1.22 -7.27
CA VAL A 100 5.67 1.61 -8.39
C VAL A 100 6.67 2.57 -7.79
N LYS A 101 7.96 2.18 -7.76
CA LYS A 101 9.04 3.02 -7.28
C LYS A 101 8.82 4.39 -7.92
N LYS A 102 8.42 5.38 -7.13
CA LYS A 102 8.57 6.78 -7.54
C LYS A 102 10.09 6.93 -7.64
N ILE A 103 10.59 6.82 -8.86
CA ILE A 103 11.93 7.28 -9.20
C ILE A 103 11.84 8.77 -8.91
N HIS A 104 12.21 9.14 -7.69
CA HIS A 104 12.41 10.51 -7.32
C HIS A 104 13.73 10.88 -7.98
N ASP A 105 13.64 11.19 -9.27
CA ASP A 105 14.70 11.82 -10.02
C ASP A 105 14.71 13.29 -9.57
N PRO A 106 15.71 13.76 -8.82
CA PRO A 106 15.74 15.13 -8.32
C PRO A 106 16.06 16.16 -9.43
N GLY A 107 15.86 15.80 -10.70
CA GLY A 107 16.16 16.61 -11.87
C GLY A 107 14.97 16.96 -12.76
N ASN A 108 13.74 16.51 -12.47
CA ASN A 108 12.59 16.82 -13.34
C ASN A 108 11.29 17.15 -12.57
N GLN A 109 11.40 17.97 -11.53
CA GLN A 109 10.24 18.73 -11.03
C GLN A 109 9.97 19.91 -11.97
N SER A 110 9.45 19.63 -13.16
CA SER A 110 8.94 20.66 -14.07
C SER A 110 8.01 20.03 -15.10
N GLN A 111 6.91 19.46 -14.63
CA GLN A 111 5.57 19.69 -15.17
C GLN A 111 4.56 18.87 -14.36
N PRO A 112 3.41 19.46 -13.96
CA PRO A 112 2.37 18.70 -13.29
C PRO A 112 1.90 17.56 -14.20
N ASP A 113 1.58 16.40 -13.61
CA ASP A 113 1.00 15.21 -14.26
C ASP A 113 -0.37 15.48 -14.97
N THR A 114 -0.76 16.74 -15.14
CA THR A 114 -1.96 17.20 -15.85
C THR A 114 -1.93 16.88 -17.35
N THR A 115 -0.74 16.70 -17.94
CA THR A 115 -0.59 16.36 -19.37
C THR A 115 -1.22 15.02 -19.71
N ALA A 116 -1.22 14.06 -18.77
CA ALA A 116 -1.87 12.76 -18.94
C ALA A 116 -3.40 12.89 -19.06
N PHE A 117 -4.01 13.75 -18.25
CA PHE A 117 -5.45 14.02 -18.30
C PHE A 117 -5.84 14.73 -19.60
N SER A 118 -5.05 15.72 -20.03
CA SER A 118 -5.27 16.41 -21.32
C SER A 118 -5.23 15.44 -22.51
N ARG A 119 -4.24 14.54 -22.55
CA ARG A 119 -4.15 13.50 -23.59
C ARG A 119 -5.33 12.53 -23.55
N PHE A 120 -5.80 12.18 -22.35
CA PHE A 120 -6.98 11.33 -22.17
C PHE A 120 -8.24 12.00 -22.75
N TYR A 121 -8.52 13.26 -22.41
CA TYR A 121 -9.67 13.97 -22.96
C TYR A 121 -9.58 14.12 -24.48
N HIS A 122 -8.41 14.45 -25.01
CA HIS A 122 -8.19 14.52 -26.46
C HIS A 122 -8.41 13.17 -27.15
N TYR A 123 -8.03 12.06 -26.51
CA TYR A 123 -8.30 10.72 -27.04
C TYR A 123 -9.80 10.41 -27.07
N ILE A 124 -10.53 10.68 -25.98
CA ILE A 124 -11.98 10.47 -25.93
C ILE A 124 -12.69 11.31 -26.99
N ASP A 125 -12.29 12.56 -27.15
CA ASP A 125 -12.82 13.47 -28.16
C ASP A 125 -12.54 12.95 -29.58
N SER A 126 -11.28 12.58 -29.86
CA SER A 126 -10.87 12.00 -31.14
C SER A 126 -11.63 10.72 -31.48
N VAL A 127 -11.81 9.81 -30.53
CA VAL A 127 -12.57 8.56 -30.75
C VAL A 127 -14.06 8.85 -30.96
N GLY A 128 -14.61 9.85 -30.29
CA GLY A 128 -16.00 10.29 -30.43
C GLY A 128 -16.34 10.87 -31.80
N THR A 129 -15.35 11.30 -32.59
CA THR A 129 -15.57 11.83 -33.95
C THR A 129 -16.04 10.77 -34.94
N THR A 130 -15.73 9.49 -34.70
CA THR A 130 -16.09 8.40 -35.61
C THR A 130 -17.36 7.69 -35.14
N PRO A 131 -18.28 7.27 -36.05
CA PRO A 131 -19.51 6.56 -35.66
C PRO A 131 -19.23 5.22 -34.96
N ALA A 132 -18.14 4.54 -35.35
CA ALA A 132 -17.71 3.30 -34.71
C ALA A 132 -17.11 3.56 -33.31
N GLY A 133 -16.27 4.58 -33.16
CA GLY A 133 -15.68 4.96 -31.87
C GLY A 133 -16.73 5.45 -30.87
N LYS A 134 -17.76 6.17 -31.33
CA LYS A 134 -18.89 6.56 -30.47
C LYS A 134 -19.64 5.35 -29.89
N LYS A 135 -19.90 4.32 -30.70
CA LYS A 135 -20.52 3.07 -30.20
C LYS A 135 -19.65 2.37 -29.16
N GLN A 136 -18.34 2.38 -29.36
CA GLN A 136 -17.38 1.80 -28.42
C GLN A 136 -17.34 2.58 -27.09
N LEU A 137 -17.32 3.92 -27.16
CA LEU A 137 -17.38 4.79 -25.98
C LEU A 137 -18.70 4.62 -25.22
N ASP A 138 -19.84 4.60 -25.92
CA ASP A 138 -21.15 4.37 -25.29
C ASP A 138 -21.20 3.00 -24.58
N SER A 139 -20.70 1.94 -25.22
CA SER A 139 -20.62 0.62 -24.59
C SER A 139 -19.73 0.65 -23.34
N PHE A 140 -18.61 1.37 -23.40
CA PHE A 140 -17.68 1.49 -22.29
C PHE A 140 -18.29 2.26 -21.11
N PHE A 141 -18.96 3.39 -21.36
CA PHE A 141 -19.60 4.18 -20.31
C PHE A 141 -20.84 3.51 -19.73
N ARG A 142 -21.58 2.72 -20.52
CA ARG A 142 -22.67 1.87 -20.00
C ARG A 142 -22.16 0.78 -19.06
N ALA A 143 -21.03 0.17 -19.36
CA ALA A 143 -20.42 -0.84 -18.50
C ALA A 143 -19.79 -0.25 -17.21
N ARG A 144 -19.51 1.07 -17.21
CA ARG A 144 -18.82 1.78 -16.11
C ARG A 144 -19.48 3.13 -15.84
N PRO A 145 -20.66 3.14 -15.19
CA PRO A 145 -21.27 4.38 -14.75
C PRO A 145 -20.31 5.15 -13.82
N HIS A 146 -20.31 6.48 -13.89
CA HIS A 146 -19.48 7.40 -13.09
C HIS A 146 -17.96 7.36 -13.33
N PHE A 147 -17.49 6.70 -14.39
CA PHE A 147 -16.05 6.69 -14.72
C PHE A 147 -15.50 8.11 -14.97
N ILE A 148 -16.22 8.93 -15.74
CA ILE A 148 -15.80 10.31 -16.05
C ILE A 148 -15.73 11.15 -14.77
N ASP A 149 -16.66 10.97 -13.84
CA ASP A 149 -16.68 11.71 -12.58
C ASP A 149 -15.48 11.33 -11.71
N SER A 150 -15.13 10.04 -11.68
CA SER A 150 -13.94 9.55 -10.98
C SER A 150 -12.63 10.11 -11.56
N VAL A 151 -12.55 10.24 -12.89
CA VAL A 151 -11.39 10.84 -13.57
C VAL A 151 -11.26 12.33 -13.22
N LYS A 152 -12.37 13.08 -13.24
CA LYS A 152 -12.39 14.50 -12.84
C LYS A 152 -11.99 14.69 -11.38
N GLU A 153 -12.46 13.81 -10.50
CA GLU A 153 -12.12 13.83 -9.08
C GLU A 153 -10.61 13.60 -8.87
N ALA A 154 -10.05 12.61 -9.56
CA ALA A 154 -8.62 12.34 -9.52
C ALA A 154 -7.79 13.52 -10.04
N GLU A 155 -8.20 14.14 -11.15
CA GLU A 155 -7.56 15.34 -11.70
C GLU A 155 -7.56 16.48 -10.68
N ARG A 156 -8.69 16.72 -10.02
CA ARG A 156 -8.85 17.77 -9.00
C ARG A 156 -7.95 17.53 -7.79
N ILE A 157 -7.82 16.30 -7.32
CA ILE A 157 -6.94 15.96 -6.19
C ILE A 157 -5.48 16.21 -6.56
N ILE A 158 -5.06 15.83 -7.76
CA ILE A 158 -3.69 16.05 -8.24
C ILE A 158 -3.41 17.54 -8.39
N ARG A 159 -4.32 18.31 -9.01
CA ARG A 159 -4.17 19.75 -9.18
C ARG A 159 -4.15 20.52 -7.85
N ARG A 160 -4.79 20.02 -6.80
CA ARG A 160 -4.81 20.67 -5.47
C ARG A 160 -3.53 20.42 -4.67
N ASN A 161 -2.88 19.27 -4.87
CA ASN A 161 -1.71 18.83 -4.10
C ASN A 161 -0.37 19.33 -4.68
N PHE A 162 -0.40 20.11 -5.76
CA PHE A 162 0.72 20.80 -6.39
C PHE A 162 0.36 22.28 -6.57
#